data_AF-A0A9E1Q6S3-F1
#
_entry.id   AF-A0A9E1Q6S3-F1
#
_cell.length_a   1.000
_cell.length_b   1.000
_cell.length_c   1.000
_cell.angle_alpha   90.00
_cell.angle_beta   90.00
_cell.angle_gamma   90.00
#
_symmetry.space_group_name_H-M   'P 1'
#
loop_
_entity.id
_entity.type
_entity.pdbx_description
1 polymer ?
#
loop_
_entity_poly.entity_id
_entity_poly.type
_entity_poly.pdbx_seq_one_letter_code
_entity_poly.pdbx_strand_id
1 'polypeptide(L)'
;MNTLQPVLKKLGIWFLHNAPNDHELLRLAEAHNGWFTADSVKTAFKSIGESLGEDQVSKWLLNYDLPDAVEGDSGKRVGLILAGNLPLVGFHDILCSVVAGHNVAIKTSSVDMVLPKRVVQEIE
;
A
#
# COMPACT_ATOMS: atom_id res chain seq x y z
N MET A 1 9.76 -19.17 1.22
CA MET A 1 10.10 -17.98 0.42
C MET A 1 8.80 -17.24 0.18
N ASN A 2 8.61 -16.12 0.88
CA ASN A 2 7.33 -15.47 1.09
C ASN A 2 6.60 -15.17 -0.24
N THR A 3 5.41 -15.74 -0.45
CA THR A 3 4.60 -15.59 -1.68
C THR A 3 4.23 -14.14 -1.98
N LEU A 4 4.33 -13.23 -1.00
CA LEU A 4 4.05 -11.81 -1.14
C LEU A 4 5.19 -11.02 -1.78
N GLN A 5 6.45 -11.50 -1.73
CA GLN A 5 7.60 -10.75 -2.25
C GLN A 5 7.45 -10.34 -3.74
N PRO A 6 7.03 -11.23 -4.66
CA PRO A 6 6.80 -10.85 -6.06
C PRO A 6 5.72 -9.78 -6.21
N VAL A 7 4.66 -9.85 -5.41
CA VAL A 7 3.54 -8.90 -5.42
C VAL A 7 4.01 -7.52 -4.94
N LEU A 8 4.74 -7.47 -3.82
CA LEU A 8 5.30 -6.22 -3.29
C LEU A 8 6.27 -5.57 -4.27
N LYS A 9 7.09 -6.36 -4.96
CA LYS A 9 8.00 -5.88 -6.01
C LYS A 9 7.24 -5.29 -7.20
N LYS A 10 6.20 -5.98 -7.70
CA LYS A 10 5.34 -5.46 -8.78
C LYS A 10 4.71 -4.12 -8.35
N LEU A 11 4.18 -4.06 -7.13
CA LEU A 11 3.56 -2.86 -6.60
C LEU A 11 4.57 -1.70 -6.45
N GLY A 12 5.80 -1.99 -6.00
CA GLY A 12 6.89 -1.02 -5.93
C GLY A 12 7.22 -0.42 -7.31
N ILE A 13 7.36 -1.26 -8.33
CA ILE A 13 7.57 -0.81 -9.73
C ILE A 13 6.43 0.07 -10.20
N TRP A 14 5.19 -0.33 -9.94
CA TRP A 14 4.00 0.45 -10.30
C TRP A 14 4.00 1.83 -9.65
N PHE A 15 4.31 1.92 -8.36
CA PHE A 15 4.43 3.18 -7.64
C PHE A 15 5.53 4.09 -8.21
N LEU A 16 6.64 3.53 -8.69
CA LEU A 16 7.76 4.31 -9.23
C LEU A 16 7.52 4.78 -10.67
N HIS A 17 6.84 4.00 -11.49
CA HIS A 17 6.83 4.21 -12.94
C HIS A 17 5.44 4.42 -13.56
N ASN A 18 4.40 3.83 -12.99
CA ASN A 18 3.05 3.87 -13.56
C ASN A 18 2.17 4.90 -12.86
N ALA A 19 2.02 4.80 -11.54
CA ALA A 19 1.15 5.66 -10.75
C ALA A 19 1.48 7.17 -10.88
N PRO A 20 2.76 7.61 -10.91
CA PRO A 20 3.09 9.03 -11.06
C PRO A 20 2.71 9.62 -12.43
N ASN A 21 2.51 8.76 -13.44
CA ASN A 21 2.14 9.12 -14.80
C ASN A 21 0.63 8.97 -15.07
N ASP A 22 -0.14 8.50 -14.09
CA ASP A 22 -1.60 8.43 -14.18
C ASP A 22 -2.23 9.80 -13.86
N HIS A 23 -2.34 10.64 -14.89
CA HIS A 23 -2.90 11.98 -14.78
C HIS A 23 -4.37 12.03 -14.36
N GLU A 24 -5.12 10.94 -14.55
CA GLU A 24 -6.49 10.85 -14.09
C GLU A 24 -6.54 10.57 -12.60
N LEU A 25 -5.76 9.59 -12.12
CA LEU A 25 -5.63 9.27 -10.71
C LEU A 25 -5.20 10.49 -9.88
N LEU A 26 -4.20 11.24 -10.36
CA LEU A 26 -3.72 12.44 -9.68
C LEU A 26 -4.82 13.52 -9.58
N ARG A 27 -5.51 13.80 -10.69
CA ARG A 27 -6.62 14.78 -10.70
C ARG A 27 -7.77 14.36 -9.79
N LEU A 28 -8.13 13.08 -9.79
CA LEU A 28 -9.18 12.56 -8.92
C LEU A 28 -8.79 12.66 -7.44
N ALA A 29 -7.53 12.34 -7.10
CA ALA A 29 -7.03 12.44 -5.73
C ALA A 29 -7.07 13.89 -5.21
N GLU A 30 -6.61 14.86 -6.00
CA GLU A 30 -6.69 16.30 -5.65
C GLU A 30 -8.15 16.79 -5.57
N ALA A 31 -8.99 16.42 -6.53
CA ALA A 31 -10.38 16.89 -6.57
C ALA A 31 -11.21 16.38 -5.38
N HIS A 32 -10.93 15.16 -4.91
CA HIS A 32 -11.62 14.58 -3.76
C HIS A 32 -11.03 15.00 -2.40
N ASN A 33 -9.75 15.36 -2.37
CA ASN A 33 -9.06 15.75 -1.14
C ASN A 33 -8.31 17.07 -1.29
N GLY A 34 -8.88 18.15 -0.75
CA GLY A 34 -8.27 19.48 -0.83
C GLY A 34 -6.93 19.63 -0.10
N TRP A 35 -6.48 18.62 0.65
CA TRP A 35 -5.13 18.59 1.25
C TRP A 35 -4.08 18.04 0.29
N PHE A 36 -4.49 17.40 -0.81
CA PHE A 36 -3.58 16.73 -1.72
C PHE A 36 -3.23 17.63 -2.89
N THR A 37 -1.94 17.60 -3.23
CA THR A 37 -1.40 18.09 -4.51
C THR A 37 -0.77 16.93 -5.27
N ALA A 38 -0.68 17.02 -6.59
CA ALA A 38 -0.07 16.03 -7.45
C ALA A 38 1.37 15.75 -7.01
N ASP A 39 2.10 16.77 -6.59
CA ASP A 39 3.46 16.64 -6.06
C ASP A 39 3.49 15.87 -4.74
N SER A 40 2.57 16.15 -3.80
CA SER A 40 2.48 15.39 -2.55
C SER A 40 2.13 13.91 -2.79
N VAL A 41 1.23 13.64 -3.74
CA VAL A 41 0.82 12.27 -4.10
C VAL A 41 1.96 11.54 -4.79
N LYS A 42 2.64 12.17 -5.75
CA LYS A 42 3.85 11.61 -6.39
C LYS A 42 4.98 11.37 -5.41
N THR A 43 5.14 12.23 -4.41
CA THR A 43 6.12 12.06 -3.34
C THR A 43 5.80 10.82 -2.50
N ALA A 44 4.53 10.62 -2.13
CA ALA A 44 4.10 9.41 -1.44
C ALA A 44 4.34 8.15 -2.29
N PHE A 45 3.97 8.19 -3.59
CA PHE A 45 4.24 7.08 -4.51
C PHE A 45 5.72 6.74 -4.58
N LYS A 46 6.59 7.75 -4.78
CA LYS A 46 8.04 7.54 -4.82
C LYS A 46 8.54 6.91 -3.53
N SER A 47 8.17 7.46 -2.38
CA SER A 47 8.62 6.96 -1.08
C SER A 47 8.18 5.51 -0.83
N ILE A 48 6.93 5.18 -1.15
CA ILE A 48 6.41 3.82 -1.00
C ILE A 48 7.12 2.89 -1.99
N GLY A 49 7.23 3.29 -3.26
CA GLY A 49 7.88 2.51 -4.31
C GLY A 49 9.34 2.17 -3.98
N GLU A 50 10.10 3.14 -3.48
CA GLU A 50 11.49 2.92 -3.01
C GLU A 50 11.55 1.97 -1.81
N SER A 51 10.59 2.05 -0.88
CA SER A 51 10.52 1.15 0.28
C SER A 51 10.18 -0.30 -0.08
N LEU A 52 9.47 -0.50 -1.21
CA LEU A 52 9.07 -1.81 -1.73
C LEU A 52 10.14 -2.46 -2.65
N GLY A 53 11.32 -1.87 -2.75
CA GLY A 53 12.46 -2.45 -3.46
C GLY A 53 12.87 -3.82 -2.89
N GLU A 54 13.37 -4.70 -3.75
CA GLU A 54 13.66 -6.11 -3.40
C GLU A 54 14.64 -6.23 -2.21
N ASP A 55 15.70 -5.43 -2.24
CA ASP A 55 16.69 -5.38 -1.16
C ASP A 55 16.08 -4.85 0.14
N GLN A 56 15.18 -3.86 0.06
CA GLN A 56 14.60 -3.18 1.22
C GLN A 56 13.58 -4.10 1.91
N VAL A 57 12.66 -4.68 1.15
CA VAL A 57 11.65 -5.61 1.68
C VAL A 57 12.32 -6.85 2.27
N SER A 58 13.27 -7.46 1.56
CA SER A 58 13.96 -8.66 2.08
C SER A 58 14.69 -8.35 3.38
N LYS A 59 15.45 -7.24 3.43
CA LYS A 59 16.13 -6.81 4.67
C LYS A 59 15.16 -6.50 5.80
N TRP A 60 14.01 -5.90 5.51
CA TRP A 60 12.99 -5.58 6.50
C TRP A 60 12.35 -6.85 7.09
N LEU A 61 11.92 -7.78 6.24
CA LEU A 61 11.19 -8.99 6.64
C LEU A 61 12.08 -10.02 7.36
N LEU A 62 13.39 -10.05 7.09
CA LEU A 62 14.34 -10.94 7.77
C LEU A 62 14.45 -10.70 9.28
N ASN A 63 13.93 -9.59 9.80
CA ASN A 63 13.96 -9.27 11.24
C ASN A 63 12.79 -9.87 12.01
N TYR A 64 11.88 -10.59 11.36
CA TYR A 64 10.65 -11.10 11.96
C TYR A 64 10.43 -12.57 11.61
N ASP A 65 9.99 -13.34 12.61
CA ASP A 65 9.49 -14.70 12.41
C ASP A 65 8.05 -14.63 11.88
N LEU A 66 7.91 -14.50 10.56
CA LEU A 66 6.61 -14.37 9.90
C LEU A 66 6.05 -15.76 9.55
N PRO A 67 4.72 -15.97 9.68
CA PRO A 67 4.10 -17.21 9.27
C PRO A 67 4.28 -17.42 7.76
N ASP A 68 4.58 -18.65 7.35
CA ASP A 68 4.57 -19.00 5.93
C ASP A 68 3.13 -18.87 5.40
N ALA A 69 2.95 -18.16 4.28
CA ALA A 69 1.65 -17.88 3.67
C ALA A 69 0.83 -19.13 3.27
N VAL A 70 1.40 -20.33 3.42
CA VAL A 70 0.84 -21.63 3.05
C VAL A 70 0.25 -22.36 4.27
N GLU A 71 0.60 -21.99 5.50
CA GLU A 71 0.03 -22.61 6.70
C GLU A 71 -1.30 -21.95 7.09
N GLY A 72 -2.34 -22.35 6.33
CA GLY A 72 -3.78 -22.24 6.58
C GLY A 72 -4.29 -21.13 7.50
N ASP A 73 -4.98 -20.14 6.93
CA ASP A 73 -5.99 -19.20 7.50
C ASP A 73 -5.98 -18.93 9.02
N SER A 74 -4.79 -18.86 9.64
CA SER A 74 -4.61 -18.65 11.08
C SER A 74 -4.63 -17.16 11.44
N GLY A 75 -4.69 -16.30 10.43
CA GLY A 75 -4.76 -14.85 10.57
C GLY A 75 -6.04 -14.37 11.22
N LYS A 76 -5.92 -13.41 12.14
CA LYS A 76 -7.09 -12.70 12.66
C LYS A 76 -7.67 -11.78 11.59
N ARG A 77 -8.97 -11.48 11.72
CA ARG A 77 -9.59 -10.37 10.97
C ARG A 77 -9.26 -9.04 11.65
N VAL A 78 -8.46 -8.21 11.01
CA VAL A 78 -8.00 -6.91 11.51
C VAL A 78 -8.79 -5.79 10.84
N GLY A 79 -9.45 -4.95 11.64
CA GLY A 79 -10.14 -3.76 11.14
C GLY A 79 -9.21 -2.56 11.12
N LEU A 80 -9.03 -1.91 9.97
CA LEU A 80 -8.24 -0.69 9.82
C LEU A 80 -9.14 0.50 9.48
N ILE A 81 -9.01 1.58 10.24
CA ILE A 81 -9.67 2.87 9.96
C ILE A 81 -8.58 3.83 9.49
N LEU A 82 -8.50 4.07 8.18
CA LEU A 82 -7.41 4.85 7.62
C LEU A 82 -7.69 6.34 7.73
N ALA A 83 -6.67 7.10 8.16
CA ALA A 83 -6.69 8.55 8.06
C ALA A 83 -6.61 9.00 6.58
N GLY A 84 -7.03 10.24 6.31
CA GLY A 84 -7.03 10.82 4.95
C GLY A 84 -6.40 12.21 4.89
N ASN A 85 -5.54 12.55 5.85
CA ASN A 85 -4.85 13.84 5.92
C ASN A 85 -3.53 13.86 5.11
N LEU A 86 -3.00 12.69 4.74
CA LEU A 86 -1.79 12.53 3.94
C LEU A 86 -2.01 11.43 2.89
N PRO A 87 -1.48 11.57 1.66
CA PRO A 87 -1.63 10.55 0.62
C PRO A 87 -1.12 9.20 1.08
N LEU A 88 -1.98 8.16 1.02
CA LEU A 88 -1.62 6.78 1.36
C LEU A 88 -1.05 6.58 2.77
N VAL A 89 -1.38 7.46 3.74
CA VAL A 89 -0.85 7.35 5.11
C VAL A 89 -1.15 6.02 5.79
N GLY A 90 -2.29 5.41 5.45
CA GLY A 90 -2.69 4.08 5.95
C GLY A 90 -2.06 2.89 5.23
N PHE A 91 -1.24 3.11 4.19
CA PHE A 91 -0.66 2.03 3.39
C PHE A 91 0.23 1.11 4.23
N HIS A 92 1.04 1.69 5.11
CA HIS A 92 1.94 0.91 5.97
C HIS A 92 1.18 -0.03 6.90
N ASP A 93 0.06 0.42 7.48
CA ASP A 93 -0.78 -0.42 8.37
C ASP A 93 -1.38 -1.61 7.61
N ILE A 94 -1.81 -1.39 6.36
CA ILE A 94 -2.28 -2.47 5.47
C ILE A 94 -1.14 -3.44 5.21
N LEU A 95 0.01 -2.95 4.77
CA LEU A 95 1.17 -3.75 4.41
C LEU A 95 1.63 -4.64 5.57
N CYS A 96 1.83 -4.06 6.75
CA CYS A 96 2.25 -4.81 7.94
C CYS A 96 1.23 -5.87 8.33
N SER A 97 -0.07 -5.56 8.28
CA SER A 97 -1.12 -6.52 8.62
C SER A 97 -1.16 -7.71 7.64
N VAL A 98 -1.02 -7.44 6.34
CA VAL A 98 -0.99 -8.50 5.30
C VAL A 98 0.27 -9.35 5.43
N VAL A 99 1.44 -8.73 5.61
CA VAL A 99 2.71 -9.43 5.79
C VAL A 99 2.73 -10.29 7.04
N ALA A 100 2.05 -9.87 8.11
CA ALA A 100 1.85 -10.67 9.33
C ALA A 100 0.84 -11.83 9.15
N GLY A 101 0.30 -12.02 7.95
CA GLY A 101 -0.65 -13.09 7.63
C GLY A 101 -2.07 -12.84 8.12
N HIS A 102 -2.50 -11.57 8.27
CA HIS A 102 -3.86 -11.23 8.72
C HIS A 102 -4.79 -10.84 7.57
N ASN A 103 -6.07 -11.15 7.76
CA ASN A 103 -7.15 -10.73 6.86
C ASN A 103 -7.59 -9.30 7.23
N VAL A 104 -7.41 -8.34 6.32
CA VAL A 104 -7.63 -6.92 6.60
C VAL A 104 -9.00 -6.45 6.11
N ALA A 105 -9.78 -5.82 6.98
CA ALA A 105 -11.02 -5.11 6.65
C ALA A 105 -10.79 -3.60 6.76
N ILE A 106 -10.85 -2.90 5.63
CA ILE A 106 -10.45 -1.49 5.54
C ILE A 106 -11.67 -0.58 5.48
N LYS A 107 -11.69 0.43 6.34
CA LYS A 107 -12.57 1.60 6.23
C LYS A 107 -11.71 2.82 5.89
N THR A 108 -11.79 3.25 4.63
CA THR A 108 -11.10 4.45 4.14
C THR A 108 -11.69 5.72 4.75
N SER A 109 -10.90 6.79 4.77
CA SER A 109 -11.40 8.13 5.03
C SER A 109 -12.42 8.53 3.95
N SER A 110 -13.47 9.28 4.31
CA SER A 110 -14.44 9.78 3.33
C SER A 110 -13.84 10.79 2.35
N VAL A 111 -12.75 11.45 2.76
CA VAL A 111 -12.03 12.42 1.92
C VAL A 111 -10.84 11.82 1.18
N ASP A 112 -10.43 10.58 1.51
CA ASP A 112 -9.39 9.85 0.78
C ASP A 112 -9.82 8.40 0.54
N MET A 113 -10.60 8.21 -0.52
CA MET A 113 -11.01 6.89 -1.00
C MET A 113 -10.32 6.51 -2.31
N VAL A 114 -9.77 7.48 -3.05
CA VAL A 114 -9.29 7.29 -4.42
C VAL A 114 -8.00 6.47 -4.41
N LEU A 115 -6.99 6.92 -3.67
CA LEU A 115 -5.67 6.29 -3.69
C LEU A 115 -5.68 4.87 -3.10
N PRO A 116 -6.27 4.61 -1.91
CA PRO A 116 -6.29 3.26 -1.35
C PRO A 116 -7.03 2.25 -2.23
N LYS A 117 -8.14 2.65 -2.87
CA LYS A 117 -8.88 1.76 -3.78
C LYS A 117 -8.07 1.43 -5.03
N ARG A 118 -7.39 2.42 -5.62
CA ARG A 118 -6.56 2.17 -6.79
C ARG A 118 -5.38 1.23 -6.49
N VAL A 119 -4.79 1.32 -5.30
CA VAL A 119 -3.73 0.39 -4.86
C VAL A 119 -4.25 -1.04 -4.77
N VAL A 120 -5.43 -1.26 -4.18
CA VAL A 120 -6.04 -2.60 -4.11
C VAL A 120 -6.27 -3.19 -5.50
N GLN A 121 -6.79 -2.38 -6.44
CA GLN A 121 -7.02 -2.79 -7.83
C GLN A 121 -5.76 -3.18 -8.61
N GLU A 122 -4.58 -2.70 -8.21
CA GLU A 122 -3.30 -3.05 -8.86
C GLU A 122 -2.74 -4.40 -8.38
N ILE A 123 -3.16 -4.82 -7.19
CA ILE A 123 -2.73 -6.05 -6.53
C ILE A 123 -3.61 -7.24 -6.94
N GLU A 124 -4.89 -7.00 -7.26
CA GLU A 124 -5.82 -7.96 -7.86
C GLU A 124 -5.44 -8.34 -9.31
#